data_AF-A0A2U2B6Q9-F1
#
_entry.id   AF-A0A2U2B6Q9-F1
#
_cell.length_a   1.000
_cell.length_b   1.000
_cell.length_c   1.000
_cell.angle_alpha   90.00
_cell.angle_beta   90.00
_cell.angle_gamma   90.00
#
_symmetry.space_group_name_H-M   'P 1'
#
loop_
_entity.id
_entity.type
_entity.pdbx_description
1 polymer ?
#
loop_
_entity_poly.entity_id
_entity_poly.type
_entity_poly.pdbx_seq_one_letter_code
_entity_poly.pdbx_strand_id
1 'polypeptide(L)'
;MASIRDLKKDINYLASEIVTEAYVRKMLFDGISEDQFKKVITDAIEFRNDLIAKINHPDGKDNPKKVKSFFRDVRKEMDQKSSELIDAVNNLK
;
A
#
# COMPACT_ATOMS: atom_id res chain seq x y z
N MET A 1 4.91 -0.11 -20.44
CA MET A 1 5.25 -1.49 -20.02
C MET A 1 4.08 -2.08 -19.26
N ALA A 2 3.57 -3.25 -19.67
CA ALA A 2 2.43 -3.90 -19.02
C ALA A 2 2.67 -4.12 -17.50
N SER A 3 3.86 -4.60 -17.14
CA SER A 3 4.24 -4.90 -15.75
C SER A 3 4.20 -3.71 -14.77
N ILE A 4 4.44 -2.48 -15.23
CA ILE A 4 4.35 -1.27 -14.39
C ILE A 4 2.89 -0.90 -14.17
N ARG A 5 2.06 -1.03 -15.20
CA ARG A 5 0.62 -0.77 -15.10
C ARG A 5 -0.02 -1.75 -14.13
N ASP A 6 0.38 -3.02 -14.20
CA ASP A 6 -0.14 -4.05 -13.31
C ASP A 6 0.33 -3.82 -11.87
N LEU A 7 1.60 -3.47 -11.65
CA LEU A 7 2.09 -3.10 -10.32
C LEU A 7 1.31 -1.95 -9.68
N LYS A 8 0.97 -0.91 -10.46
CA LYS A 8 0.11 0.19 -9.95
C LYS A 8 -1.29 -0.28 -9.59
N LYS A 9 -1.86 -1.22 -10.35
CA LYS A 9 -3.17 -1.81 -10.04
C LYS A 9 -3.08 -2.61 -8.74
N ASP A 10 -2.03 -3.39 -8.55
CA ASP A 10 -1.82 -4.17 -7.33
C ASP A 10 -1.74 -3.26 -6.10
N ILE A 11 -0.98 -2.15 -6.17
CA ILE A 11 -0.90 -1.15 -5.10
C ILE A 11 -2.26 -0.52 -4.80
N ASN A 12 -3.00 -0.11 -5.84
CA ASN A 12 -4.34 0.47 -5.67
C ASN A 12 -5.31 -0.54 -5.04
N TYR A 13 -5.24 -1.79 -5.49
CA TYR A 13 -6.07 -2.88 -4.98
C TYR A 13 -5.80 -3.11 -3.50
N LEU A 14 -4.53 -3.33 -3.12
CA LEU A 14 -4.15 -3.55 -1.72
C LEU A 14 -4.59 -2.42 -0.80
N ALA A 15 -4.36 -1.16 -1.19
CA ALA A 15 -4.80 -0.02 -0.39
C ALA A 15 -6.33 0.04 -0.24
N SER A 16 -7.08 -0.26 -1.31
CA SER A 16 -8.54 -0.29 -1.28
C SER A 16 -9.08 -1.40 -0.38
N GLU A 17 -8.49 -2.59 -0.42
CA GLU A 17 -8.87 -3.72 0.44
C GLU A 17 -8.59 -3.40 1.91
N ILE A 18 -7.43 -2.83 2.23
CA ILE A 18 -7.05 -2.42 3.60
C ILE A 18 -8.05 -1.38 4.14
N VAL A 19 -8.41 -0.39 3.33
CA VAL A 19 -9.42 0.62 3.69
C VAL A 19 -10.78 -0.04 3.93
N THR A 20 -11.20 -0.93 3.03
CA THR A 20 -12.50 -1.63 3.12
C THR A 20 -12.58 -2.48 4.39
N GLU A 21 -11.54 -3.27 4.68
CA GLU A 21 -11.47 -4.10 5.88
C GLU A 21 -11.48 -3.25 7.16
N ALA A 22 -10.80 -2.10 7.19
CA ALA A 22 -10.87 -1.19 8.33
C ALA A 22 -12.29 -0.68 8.59
N TYR A 23 -13.05 -0.35 7.53
CA TYR A 23 -14.47 0.02 7.66
C TYR A 23 -15.32 -1.16 8.15
N VAL A 24 -15.13 -2.35 7.59
CA VAL A 24 -15.85 -3.57 8.00
C VAL A 24 -15.62 -3.84 9.49
N ARG A 25 -14.37 -3.77 9.96
CA ARG A 25 -14.04 -3.97 11.38
C ARG A 25 -14.69 -2.94 12.28
N LYS A 26 -14.67 -1.66 11.89
CA LYS A 26 -15.36 -0.60 12.63
C LYS A 26 -16.88 -0.79 12.71
N MET A 27 -17.48 -1.48 11.73
CA MET A 27 -18.90 -1.85 11.77
C MET A 27 -19.17 -3.09 12.63
N LEU A 28 -18.19 -4.01 12.75
CA LEU A 28 -18.35 -5.29 13.44
C LEU A 28 -17.98 -5.25 14.93
N PHE A 29 -17.00 -4.45 15.31
CA PHE A 29 -16.48 -4.38 16.68
C PHE A 29 -16.78 -3.04 17.33
N ASP A 30 -17.41 -3.09 18.49
CA ASP A 30 -17.59 -1.93 19.35
C ASP A 30 -16.26 -1.53 20.00
N GLY A 31 -16.03 -0.24 20.21
CA GLY A 31 -14.87 0.26 20.94
C GLY A 31 -13.63 0.58 20.10
N ILE A 32 -13.67 0.35 18.78
CA ILE A 32 -12.66 0.91 17.87
C ILE A 32 -12.78 2.44 17.89
N SER A 33 -11.75 3.11 18.40
CA SER A 33 -11.74 4.57 18.43
C SER A 33 -11.64 5.17 17.02
N GLU A 34 -12.20 6.37 16.86
CA GLU A 34 -12.07 7.15 15.62
C GLU A 34 -10.62 7.35 15.21
N ASP A 35 -9.71 7.54 16.17
CA ASP A 35 -8.30 7.81 15.88
C ASP A 35 -7.56 6.57 15.40
N GLN A 36 -7.80 5.40 16.00
CA GLN A 36 -7.24 4.12 15.52
C GLN A 36 -7.70 3.82 14.09
N PHE A 37 -9.01 3.99 13.83
CA PHE A 37 -9.58 3.83 12.50
C PHE A 37 -8.95 4.80 11.49
N LYS A 38 -8.96 6.11 11.80
CA LYS A 38 -8.40 7.14 10.91
C LYS A 38 -6.92 6.93 10.62
N LYS A 39 -6.15 6.48 11.62
CA LYS A 39 -4.73 6.16 11.44
C LYS A 39 -4.55 5.10 10.36
N VAL A 40 -5.26 3.97 10.46
CA VAL A 40 -5.17 2.88 9.48
C VAL A 40 -5.56 3.34 8.07
N ILE A 41 -6.65 4.12 7.95
CA ILE A 41 -7.06 4.69 6.65
C ILE A 41 -6.00 5.62 6.08
N THR A 42 -5.44 6.51 6.92
CA THR A 42 -4.42 7.48 6.50
C THR A 42 -3.15 6.77 6.04
N ASP A 43 -2.66 5.82 6.83
CA ASP A 43 -1.45 5.06 6.51
C ASP A 43 -1.63 4.26 5.19
N ALA A 44 -2.82 3.71 4.94
CA ALA A 44 -3.12 3.01 3.68
C ALA A 44 -3.11 3.95 2.45
N ILE A 45 -3.63 5.18 2.61
CA ILE A 45 -3.62 6.21 1.57
C ILE A 45 -2.18 6.69 1.31
N GLU A 46 -1.39 6.92 2.36
CA GLU A 46 0.02 7.33 2.25
C GLU A 46 0.85 6.23 1.58
N PHE A 47 0.73 4.98 2.02
CA PHE A 47 1.34 3.81 1.38
C PHE A 47 1.12 3.79 -0.14
N ARG A 48 -0.14 3.98 -0.55
CA ARG A 48 -0.50 4.04 -1.97
C ARG A 48 0.16 5.21 -2.67
N ASN A 49 0.00 6.41 -2.12
CA ASN A 49 0.47 7.65 -2.74
C ASN A 49 2.00 7.63 -2.94
N ASP A 50 2.73 7.19 -1.92
CA ASP A 50 4.19 7.10 -1.93
C ASP A 50 4.68 6.14 -3.01
N LEU A 51 4.13 4.92 -3.06
CA LEU A 51 4.57 3.94 -4.06
C LEU A 51 4.20 4.35 -5.48
N ILE A 52 3.01 4.93 -5.69
CA ILE A 52 2.59 5.43 -7.01
C ILE A 52 3.50 6.60 -7.44
N ALA A 53 3.81 7.53 -6.54
CA ALA A 53 4.71 8.64 -6.81
C ALA A 53 6.12 8.14 -7.16
N LYS A 54 6.64 7.17 -6.40
CA LYS A 54 7.93 6.53 -6.63
C LYS A 54 7.99 5.84 -7.99
N ILE A 55 6.98 5.04 -8.34
CA ILE A 55 6.88 4.36 -9.64
C ILE A 55 6.84 5.33 -10.82
N ASN A 56 6.24 6.51 -10.65
CA ASN A 56 6.19 7.52 -11.71
C ASN A 56 7.54 8.19 -11.97
N HIS A 57 8.46 8.12 -11.00
CA HIS A 57 9.78 8.76 -11.06
C HIS A 57 10.90 7.72 -10.83
N PRO A 58 11.05 6.72 -11.73
CA PRO A 58 12.06 5.69 -11.56
C PRO A 58 13.46 6.27 -11.72
N ASP A 59 14.39 5.81 -10.87
CA ASP A 59 15.80 6.18 -10.91
C ASP A 59 16.56 5.42 -12.01
N GLY A 60 17.62 6.03 -12.54
CA GLY A 60 18.54 5.39 -13.49
C GLY A 60 17.89 5.02 -14.83
N LYS A 61 16.99 5.86 -15.35
CA LYS A 61 16.24 5.65 -16.61
C LYS A 61 17.12 5.27 -17.80
N ASP A 62 18.38 5.71 -17.79
CA ASP A 62 19.35 5.46 -18.85
C ASP A 62 20.04 4.08 -18.75
N ASN A 63 19.78 3.32 -17.66
CA ASN A 63 20.38 2.01 -17.42
C ASN A 63 19.31 0.94 -17.14
N PRO A 64 19.04 0.02 -18.09
CA PRO A 64 18.03 -1.02 -17.94
C PRO A 64 18.20 -1.92 -16.71
N LYS A 65 19.44 -2.18 -16.27
CA LYS A 65 19.71 -2.98 -15.06
C LYS A 65 19.29 -2.24 -13.80
N LYS A 66 19.54 -0.93 -13.73
CA LYS A 66 19.12 -0.08 -12.60
C LYS A 66 17.59 0.03 -12.54
N VAL A 67 16.93 0.26 -13.68
CA VAL A 67 15.46 0.28 -13.77
C VAL A 67 14.85 -1.04 -13.31
N LYS A 68 15.43 -2.19 -13.71
CA LYS A 68 14.95 -3.51 -13.26
C LYS A 68 15.12 -3.70 -11.75
N SER A 69 16.26 -3.29 -11.17
CA SER A 69 16.45 -3.37 -9.72
C SER A 69 15.45 -2.46 -8.99
N PHE A 70 15.29 -1.22 -9.45
CA PHE A 70 14.36 -0.26 -8.87
C PHE A 70 12.94 -0.85 -8.73
N PHE A 71 12.38 -1.43 -9.80
CA PHE A 71 11.03 -2.01 -9.72
C PHE A 71 10.95 -3.28 -8.87
N ARG A 72 12.03 -4.05 -8.76
CA ARG A 72 12.09 -5.18 -7.83
C ARG A 72 12.07 -4.69 -6.38
N ASP A 73 12.79 -3.62 -6.09
CA ASP A 73 12.89 -3.07 -4.74
C ASP A 73 11.57 -2.38 -4.33
N VAL A 74 10.89 -1.72 -5.27
CA VAL A 74 9.52 -1.21 -5.06
C VAL A 74 8.54 -2.34 -4.75
N ARG A 75 8.63 -3.50 -5.41
CA ARG A 75 7.76 -4.65 -5.09
C ARG A 75 8.01 -5.17 -3.68
N LYS A 76 9.28 -5.31 -3.28
CA LYS A 76 9.61 -5.71 -1.90
C LYS A 76 9.07 -4.74 -0.86
N GLU A 77 9.22 -3.44 -1.12
CA GLU A 77 8.66 -2.40 -0.24
C GLU A 77 7.13 -2.48 -0.18
N MET A 78 6.47 -2.73 -1.31
CA MET A 78 5.02 -2.93 -1.38
C MET A 78 4.59 -4.12 -0.51
N ASP A 79 5.24 -5.26 -0.66
CA ASP A 79 4.92 -6.49 0.09
C ASP A 79 5.13 -6.30 1.60
N GLN A 80 6.21 -5.63 1.99
CA GLN A 80 6.49 -5.37 3.40
C GLN A 80 5.45 -4.42 4.01
N LYS A 81 5.23 -3.25 3.40
CA LYS A 81 4.30 -2.24 3.95
C LYS A 81 2.85 -2.73 3.94
N SER A 82 2.45 -3.51 2.93
CA SER A 82 1.10 -4.08 2.91
C SER A 82 0.90 -5.10 4.03
N SER A 83 1.90 -5.94 4.33
CA SER A 83 1.85 -6.86 5.47
C SER A 83 1.69 -6.11 6.80
N GLU A 84 2.49 -5.05 7.01
CA GLU A 84 2.40 -4.21 8.22
C GLU A 84 1.02 -3.56 8.38
N LEU A 85 0.43 -3.08 7.28
CA LEU A 85 -0.91 -2.49 7.29
C LEU A 85 -2.01 -3.52 7.51
N ILE A 86 -1.89 -4.72 6.93
CA ILE A 86 -2.83 -5.83 7.16
C ILE A 86 -2.82 -6.21 8.65
N ASP A 87 -1.65 -6.28 9.26
CA ASP A 87 -1.54 -6.54 10.71
C ASP A 87 -2.17 -5.41 11.54
N ALA A 88 -1.96 -4.15 11.15
CA ALA A 88 -2.57 -2.99 11.81
C ALA A 88 -4.10 -3.03 11.72
N VAL A 89 -4.67 -3.32 10.54
CA VAL A 89 -6.11 -3.53 10.35
C VAL A 89 -6.60 -4.70 11.19
N ASN A 90 -5.87 -5.82 11.21
CA ASN A 90 -6.26 -7.03 11.93
C ASN A 90 -6.36 -6.83 13.44
N ASN A 91 -5.66 -5.83 13.96
CA ASN A 91 -5.69 -5.44 15.36
C ASN A 91 -6.81 -4.45 15.70
N LEU A 92 -7.61 -3.99 14.71
CA LEU A 92 -8.87 -3.30 14.95
C LEU A 92 -9.94 -4.34 15.33
N LYS A 93 -10.06 -4.60 16.63
CA LYS A 93 -11.00 -5.56 17.23
C LYS A 93 -11.34 -5.14 18.65
#